data_AF-A0A2R6Q718-F1
#
_entry.id   AF-A0A2R6Q718-F1
#
_cell.length_a   1.000
_cell.length_b   1.000
_cell.length_c   1.000
_cell.angle_alpha   90.00
_cell.angle_beta   90.00
_cell.angle_gamma   90.00
#
_symmetry.space_group_name_H-M   'P 1'
#
loop_
_entity.id
_entity.type
_entity.pdbx_description
1 polymer ?
#
loop_
_entity_poly.entity_id
_entity_poly.type
_entity_poly.pdbx_seq_one_letter_code
_entity_poly.pdbx_strand_id
1 'polypeptide(L)'
;MFGTRTPTRVTAVAYDVCGFPTLKFFPKSNKAGEDYDGGQDLDDFVTFINEKCGTSRDTKGQLTAKAGIVDTLVKEFVSAGNDEKKAVYERIEEEVEKLKGSTARYGQIYLKASKSCLEKGGDYANSEIQCLECMLNKAISAVKADEFTMKENILAIFI
;
A
#
# COMPACT_ATOMS: atom_id res chain seq x y z
N MET A 1 28.09 -38.51 -25.52
CA MET A 1 26.73 -37.95 -25.70
C MET A 1 26.53 -36.87 -24.63
N PHE A 2 26.89 -35.61 -24.90
CA PHE A 2 26.67 -34.52 -23.95
C PHE A 2 25.25 -34.01 -24.15
N GLY A 3 24.31 -34.51 -23.34
CA GLY A 3 22.95 -33.99 -23.31
C GLY A 3 23.00 -32.52 -22.90
N THR A 4 22.63 -31.63 -23.82
CA THR A 4 22.49 -30.20 -23.53
C THR A 4 21.48 -30.05 -22.41
N ARG A 5 21.92 -29.65 -21.21
CA ARG A 5 20.99 -29.33 -20.13
C ARG A 5 20.14 -28.18 -20.63
N THR A 6 18.84 -28.38 -20.70
CA THR A 6 17.90 -27.32 -21.03
C THR A 6 18.08 -26.16 -20.04
N PRO A 7 17.92 -24.90 -20.47
CA PRO A 7 18.08 -23.74 -19.58
C PRO A 7 17.29 -23.85 -18.27
N THR A 8 16.09 -24.43 -18.34
CA THR A 8 15.21 -24.71 -17.20
C THR A 8 15.82 -25.65 -16.15
N ARG A 9 16.61 -26.64 -16.58
CA ARG A 9 17.27 -27.59 -15.67
C ARG A 9 18.46 -26.94 -14.96
N VAL A 10 19.15 -26.00 -15.62
CA VAL A 10 20.27 -25.26 -15.03
C VAL A 10 19.78 -24.34 -13.91
N THR A 11 18.67 -23.63 -14.14
CA THR A 11 18.07 -22.76 -13.13
C THR A 11 17.50 -23.53 -11.94
N ALA A 12 16.86 -24.69 -12.17
CA ALA A 12 16.34 -25.52 -11.09
C ALA A 12 17.46 -25.97 -10.12
N VAL A 13 18.59 -26.45 -10.65
CA VAL A 13 19.74 -26.85 -9.81
C VAL A 13 20.37 -25.65 -9.10
N ALA A 14 20.47 -24.50 -9.77
CA ALA A 14 21.04 -23.29 -9.18
C ALA A 14 20.25 -22.78 -7.96
N TYR A 15 18.94 -23.04 -7.92
CA TYR A 15 18.04 -22.61 -6.85
C TYR A 15 17.51 -23.76 -5.97
N ASP A 16 18.10 -24.95 -6.09
CA ASP A 16 17.77 -26.16 -5.33
C ASP A 16 16.30 -26.63 -5.45
N VAL A 17 15.71 -26.44 -6.63
CA VAL A 17 14.34 -26.90 -6.91
C VAL A 17 14.35 -28.40 -7.19
N CYS A 18 13.91 -29.17 -6.20
CA CYS A 18 13.87 -30.65 -6.25
C CYS A 18 12.51 -31.24 -6.63
N GLY A 19 11.44 -30.43 -6.67
CA GLY A 19 10.07 -30.88 -6.95
C GLY A 19 9.16 -29.74 -7.39
N PHE A 20 7.91 -30.06 -7.74
CA PHE A 20 6.90 -29.05 -8.07
C PHE A 20 5.64 -29.28 -7.24
N PRO A 21 4.93 -28.22 -6.83
CA PRO A 21 5.33 -26.82 -6.92
C PRO A 21 6.40 -26.45 -5.87
N THR A 22 7.36 -25.60 -6.25
CA THR A 22 8.29 -24.92 -5.33
C THR A 22 8.24 -23.43 -5.66
N LEU A 23 7.92 -22.60 -4.67
CA LEU A 23 7.84 -21.15 -4.81
C LEU A 23 9.06 -20.52 -4.14
N LYS A 24 9.72 -19.60 -4.85
CA LYS A 24 10.91 -18.91 -4.36
C LYS A 24 10.78 -17.42 -4.60
N PHE A 25 10.99 -16.63 -3.56
CA PHE A 25 10.85 -15.18 -3.55
C PHE A 25 12.20 -14.50 -3.71
N PHE A 26 12.30 -13.54 -4.64
CA PHE A 26 13.55 -12.83 -4.93
C PHE A 26 13.36 -11.33 -4.70
N PRO A 27 13.68 -10.81 -3.50
CA PRO A 27 13.65 -9.36 -3.29
C PRO A 27 14.84 -8.69 -3.98
N LYS A 28 14.73 -7.40 -4.25
CA LYS A 28 15.78 -6.61 -4.91
C LYS A 28 17.15 -6.71 -4.22
N SER A 29 17.16 -6.89 -2.91
CA SER A 29 18.35 -7.02 -2.06
C SER A 29 18.96 -8.42 -2.04
N ASN A 30 18.21 -9.47 -2.38
CA ASN A 30 18.66 -10.87 -2.27
C ASN A 30 18.44 -11.64 -3.58
N LYS A 31 19.54 -11.92 -4.29
CA LYS A 31 19.52 -12.71 -5.53
C LYS A 31 19.58 -14.23 -5.30
N ALA A 32 19.87 -14.69 -4.08
CA ALA A 32 19.87 -16.12 -3.75
C ALA A 32 18.45 -16.70 -3.66
N GLY A 33 17.46 -15.82 -3.44
CA GLY A 33 16.07 -16.21 -3.26
C GLY A 33 15.80 -16.73 -1.85
N GLU A 34 14.56 -16.62 -1.43
CA GLU A 34 14.04 -17.12 -0.15
C GLU A 34 12.94 -18.12 -0.47
N ASP A 35 12.94 -19.25 0.25
CA ASP A 35 11.89 -20.25 0.07
C ASP A 35 10.57 -19.73 0.64
N TYR A 36 9.48 -20.07 -0.03
CA TYR A 36 8.13 -19.81 0.46
C TYR A 36 7.62 -21.05 1.19
N ASP A 37 7.55 -20.94 2.52
CA ASP A 37 7.07 -22.01 3.42
C ASP A 37 5.60 -21.81 3.86
N GLY A 38 4.88 -20.87 3.24
CA GLY A 38 3.47 -20.62 3.54
C GLY A 38 2.53 -21.68 2.99
N GLY A 39 1.24 -21.58 3.32
CA GLY A 39 0.22 -22.48 2.80
C GLY A 39 0.03 -22.35 1.28
N GLN A 40 -0.65 -23.33 0.68
CA GLN A 40 -0.90 -23.34 -0.78
C GLN A 40 -2.12 -22.47 -1.17
N ASP A 41 -2.78 -21.86 -0.20
CA ASP A 41 -3.96 -21.05 -0.41
C ASP A 41 -3.60 -19.63 -0.88
N LEU A 42 -4.50 -19.02 -1.65
CA LEU A 42 -4.29 -17.69 -2.23
C LEU A 42 -4.11 -16.62 -1.14
N ASP A 43 -4.84 -16.72 -0.05
CA ASP A 43 -4.76 -15.79 1.09
C ASP A 43 -3.39 -15.82 1.77
N ASP A 44 -2.80 -17.01 1.95
CA ASP A 44 -1.46 -17.17 2.52
C ASP A 44 -0.39 -16.58 1.60
N PHE A 45 -0.55 -16.77 0.29
CA PHE A 45 0.37 -16.21 -0.70
C PHE A 45 0.30 -14.68 -0.74
N VAL A 46 -0.89 -14.09 -0.72
CA VAL A 46 -1.08 -12.64 -0.68
C VAL A 46 -0.53 -12.05 0.62
N THR A 47 -0.73 -12.71 1.75
CA THR A 47 -0.19 -12.28 3.05
C THR A 47 1.33 -12.22 3.02
N PHE A 48 1.99 -13.28 2.54
CA PHE A 48 3.44 -13.31 2.40
C PHE A 48 3.98 -12.20 1.50
N ILE A 49 3.35 -11.97 0.34
CA ILE A 49 3.78 -10.89 -0.57
C ILE A 49 3.59 -9.52 0.07
N ASN A 50 2.49 -9.30 0.80
CA ASN A 50 2.25 -8.07 1.53
C ASN A 50 3.33 -7.81 2.60
N GLU A 51 3.72 -8.84 3.36
CA GLU A 51 4.79 -8.75 4.35
C GLU A 51 6.16 -8.45 3.71
N LYS A 52 6.52 -9.18 2.65
CA LYS A 52 7.82 -9.04 1.99
C LYS A 52 7.96 -7.73 1.20
N CYS A 53 6.86 -7.22 0.65
CA CYS A 53 6.87 -6.02 -0.19
C CYS A 53 6.40 -4.76 0.54
N GLY A 54 5.89 -4.87 1.76
CA GLY A 54 5.25 -3.76 2.48
C GLY A 54 4.00 -3.24 1.76
N THR A 55 3.27 -4.14 1.08
CA THR A 55 2.01 -3.81 0.40
C THR A 55 0.81 -4.24 1.25
N SER A 56 -0.39 -3.82 0.86
CA SER A 56 -1.63 -4.25 1.54
C SER A 56 -2.71 -4.51 0.51
N ARG A 57 -2.54 -5.58 -0.28
CA ARG A 57 -3.49 -6.03 -1.31
C ARG A 57 -4.35 -7.21 -0.85
N ASP A 58 -5.53 -7.34 -1.43
CA ASP A 58 -6.42 -8.49 -1.26
C ASP A 58 -6.21 -9.56 -2.35
N THR A 59 -6.98 -10.65 -2.27
CA THR A 59 -6.94 -11.76 -3.23
C THR A 59 -7.42 -11.40 -4.64
N LYS A 60 -8.11 -10.26 -4.80
CA LYS A 60 -8.52 -9.71 -6.10
C LYS A 60 -7.50 -8.71 -6.65
N GLY A 61 -6.40 -8.49 -5.91
CA GLY A 61 -5.36 -7.53 -6.23
C GLY A 61 -5.73 -6.08 -5.91
N GLN A 62 -6.85 -5.82 -5.25
CA GLN A 62 -7.26 -4.48 -4.82
C GLN A 62 -6.52 -4.08 -3.54
N LEU A 63 -6.34 -2.78 -3.32
CA LEU A 63 -5.80 -2.29 -2.06
C LEU A 63 -6.81 -2.45 -0.94
N THR A 64 -6.34 -2.96 0.19
CA THR A 64 -7.14 -3.10 1.41
C THR A 64 -7.23 -1.77 2.16
N ALA A 65 -8.16 -1.68 3.10
CA ALA A 65 -8.34 -0.51 3.97
C ALA A 65 -7.08 -0.11 4.76
N LYS A 66 -6.11 -1.02 4.92
CA LYS A 66 -4.85 -0.77 5.64
C LYS A 66 -3.77 -0.09 4.79
N ALA A 67 -3.94 -0.05 3.47
CA ALA A 67 -2.96 0.50 2.56
C ALA A 67 -2.80 2.02 2.74
N GLY A 68 -1.57 2.47 2.98
CA GLY A 68 -1.21 3.89 2.99
C GLY A 68 -1.45 4.63 4.31
N ILE A 69 -1.93 3.95 5.36
CA ILE A 69 -2.19 4.54 6.68
C ILE A 69 -0.88 4.90 7.41
N VAL A 70 -0.61 6.20 7.60
CA VAL A 70 0.41 6.70 8.55
C VAL A 70 -0.33 7.09 9.82
N ASP A 71 -0.52 6.08 10.66
CA ASP A 71 -1.56 6.01 11.68
C ASP A 71 -1.45 7.07 12.79
N THR A 72 -0.23 7.42 13.19
CA THR A 72 0.01 8.13 14.46
C THR A 72 -0.29 9.62 14.37
N LEU A 73 0.31 10.34 13.40
CA LEU A 73 0.19 11.81 13.30
C LEU A 73 -1.20 12.27 12.86
N VAL A 74 -1.88 11.48 12.03
CA VAL A 74 -3.21 11.83 11.53
C VAL A 74 -4.27 11.59 12.60
N LYS A 75 -4.14 10.52 13.40
CA LYS A 75 -5.01 10.33 14.58
C LYS A 75 -4.83 11.43 15.62
N GLU A 76 -3.59 11.90 15.84
CA GLU A 76 -3.34 13.10 16.65
C GLU A 76 -4.06 14.32 16.08
N PHE A 77 -3.99 14.55 14.77
CA PHE A 77 -4.66 15.68 14.11
C PHE A 77 -6.18 15.65 14.27
N VAL A 78 -6.80 14.47 14.13
CA VAL A 78 -8.25 14.31 14.23
C VAL A 78 -8.73 14.49 15.67
N SER A 79 -7.93 14.04 16.65
CA SER A 79 -8.22 14.17 18.07
C SER A 79 -7.93 15.57 18.63
N ALA A 80 -7.09 16.36 17.95
CA ALA A 80 -6.69 17.70 18.37
C ALA A 80 -7.83 18.72 18.30
N GLY A 81 -7.85 19.69 19.22
CA GLY A 81 -8.72 20.86 19.13
C GLY A 81 -8.33 21.79 17.97
N ASN A 82 -9.23 22.69 17.53
CA ASN A 82 -8.99 23.55 16.35
C ASN A 82 -7.68 24.35 16.41
N ASP A 83 -7.26 24.79 17.60
CA ASP A 83 -6.02 25.55 17.79
C ASP A 83 -4.75 24.67 17.68
N GLU A 84 -4.86 23.38 18.02
CA GLU A 84 -3.76 22.41 18.00
C GLU A 84 -3.63 21.72 16.63
N LYS A 85 -4.72 21.65 15.85
CA LYS A 85 -4.72 21.10 14.48
C LYS A 85 -3.71 21.79 13.57
N LYS A 86 -3.49 23.10 13.75
CA LYS A 86 -2.49 23.84 12.98
C LYS A 86 -1.06 23.42 13.32
N ALA A 87 -0.75 23.24 14.60
CA ALA A 87 0.57 22.76 15.04
C ALA A 87 0.82 21.30 14.62
N VAL A 88 -0.22 20.45 14.60
CA VAL A 88 -0.11 19.07 14.10
C VAL A 88 0.05 19.07 12.57
N TYR A 89 -0.61 19.98 11.84
CA TYR A 89 -0.45 20.12 10.39
C TYR A 89 0.98 20.47 9.99
N GLU A 90 1.62 21.41 10.68
CA GLU A 90 3.02 21.80 10.41
C GLU A 90 3.97 20.60 10.64
N ARG A 91 3.75 19.80 11.69
CA ARG A 91 4.49 18.55 11.92
C ARG A 91 4.30 17.53 10.79
N ILE A 92 3.09 17.42 10.25
CA ILE A 92 2.82 16.54 9.10
C ILE A 92 3.55 17.06 7.85
N GLU A 93 3.58 18.37 7.62
CA GLU A 93 4.28 18.98 6.46
C GLU A 93 5.78 18.68 6.47
N GLU A 94 6.44 18.88 7.62
CA GLU A 94 7.87 18.56 7.77
C GLU A 94 8.18 17.07 7.54
N GLU A 95 7.34 16.17 8.05
CA GLU A 95 7.53 14.73 7.86
C GLU A 95 7.29 14.31 6.41
N VAL A 96 6.32 14.93 5.73
CA VAL A 96 6.06 14.66 4.31
C VAL A 96 7.18 15.14 3.40
N GLU A 97 7.81 16.28 3.70
CA GLU A 97 8.97 16.76 2.92
C GLU A 97 10.19 15.82 3.01
N LYS A 98 10.34 15.09 4.12
CA LYS A 98 11.40 14.09 4.29
C LYS A 98 11.14 12.81 3.50
N LEU A 99 9.89 12.54 3.11
CA LEU A 99 9.52 11.36 2.34
C LEU A 99 10.00 11.47 0.89
N LYS A 100 10.42 10.34 0.31
CA LYS A 100 10.82 10.25 -1.10
C LYS A 100 10.04 9.16 -1.81
N GLY A 101 9.95 9.26 -3.14
CA GLY A 101 9.32 8.24 -3.99
C GLY A 101 7.80 8.15 -3.81
N SER A 102 7.26 6.93 -3.85
CA SER A 102 5.82 6.67 -3.74
C SER A 102 5.24 7.13 -2.40
N THR A 103 6.03 7.04 -1.31
CA THR A 103 5.67 7.52 0.03
C THR A 103 5.40 9.02 0.09
N ALA A 104 6.13 9.83 -0.68
CA ALA A 104 5.90 11.28 -0.74
C ALA A 104 4.54 11.61 -1.38
N ARG A 105 4.12 10.83 -2.38
CA ARG A 105 2.79 11.00 -2.99
C ARG A 105 1.68 10.76 -1.97
N TYR A 106 1.83 9.77 -1.09
CA TYR A 106 0.87 9.50 -0.02
C TYR A 106 0.86 10.65 0.99
N GLY A 107 2.02 11.12 1.41
CA GLY A 107 2.17 12.28 2.29
C GLY A 107 1.44 13.53 1.76
N GLN A 108 1.53 13.80 0.45
CA GLN A 108 0.82 14.92 -0.17
C GLN A 108 -0.70 14.77 -0.13
N ILE A 109 -1.23 13.53 -0.16
CA ILE A 109 -2.67 13.29 -0.01
C ILE A 109 -3.11 13.67 1.41
N TYR A 110 -2.33 13.28 2.42
CA TYR A 110 -2.58 13.67 3.82
C TYR A 110 -2.58 15.18 4.01
N LEU A 111 -1.57 15.88 3.48
CA LEU A 111 -1.52 17.35 3.55
C LEU A 111 -2.75 17.99 2.93
N LYS A 112 -3.16 17.51 1.76
CA LYS A 112 -4.34 18.04 1.08
C LYS A 112 -5.63 17.77 1.86
N ALA A 113 -5.77 16.58 2.45
CA ALA A 113 -6.92 16.21 3.27
C ALA A 113 -6.96 17.07 4.54
N SER A 114 -5.87 17.15 5.30
CA SER A 114 -5.78 17.96 6.53
C SER A 114 -6.05 19.45 6.25
N LYS A 115 -5.47 20.01 5.19
CA LYS A 115 -5.73 21.39 4.76
C LYS A 115 -7.20 21.61 4.40
N SER A 116 -7.79 20.68 3.65
CA SER A 116 -9.20 20.78 3.24
C SER A 116 -10.15 20.66 4.43
N CYS A 117 -9.84 19.82 5.43
CA CYS A 117 -10.59 19.72 6.67
C CYS A 117 -10.50 21.01 7.52
N LEU A 118 -9.36 21.70 7.52
CA LEU A 118 -9.20 23.01 8.16
C LEU A 118 -10.02 24.11 7.47
N GLU A 119 -10.01 24.15 6.14
CA GLU A 119 -10.64 25.21 5.35
C GLU A 119 -12.15 25.02 5.19
N LYS A 120 -12.61 23.78 4.98
CA LYS A 120 -14.01 23.46 4.62
C LYS A 120 -14.82 22.85 5.77
N GLY A 121 -14.19 22.55 6.90
CA GLY A 121 -14.82 21.95 8.06
C GLY A 121 -14.90 20.42 8.03
N GLY A 122 -15.49 19.84 9.08
CA GLY A 122 -15.51 18.39 9.32
C GLY A 122 -16.29 17.57 8.29
N ASP A 123 -17.23 18.18 7.56
CA ASP A 123 -18.05 17.47 6.56
C ASP A 123 -17.31 17.15 5.26
N TYR A 124 -16.13 17.76 5.03
CA TYR A 124 -15.35 17.54 3.81
C TYR A 124 -15.04 16.06 3.59
N ALA A 125 -14.56 15.37 4.63
CA ALA A 125 -14.14 13.97 4.54
C ALA A 125 -15.28 13.07 4.07
N ASN A 126 -16.47 13.22 4.66
CA ASN A 126 -17.69 12.49 4.29
C ASN A 126 -18.08 12.72 2.83
N SER A 127 -18.12 13.99 2.39
CA SER A 127 -18.52 14.33 1.02
C SER A 127 -17.53 13.84 -0.04
N GLU A 128 -16.24 13.87 0.27
CA GLU A 128 -15.19 13.40 -0.64
C GLU A 128 -15.19 11.87 -0.73
N ILE A 129 -15.40 11.15 0.39
CA ILE A 129 -15.56 9.69 0.38
C ILE A 129 -16.72 9.26 -0.52
N GLN A 130 -17.90 9.88 -0.37
CA GLN A 130 -19.05 9.57 -1.23
C GLN A 130 -18.74 9.82 -2.72
N CYS A 131 -17.97 10.86 -3.03
CA CYS A 131 -17.54 11.14 -4.40
C CYS A 131 -16.61 10.03 -4.93
N LEU A 132 -15.64 9.59 -4.12
CA LEU A 132 -14.71 8.52 -4.48
C LEU A 132 -15.43 7.18 -4.66
N GLU A 133 -16.36 6.82 -3.78
CA GLU A 133 -17.21 5.63 -3.94
C GLU A 133 -18.00 5.67 -5.26
N CYS A 134 -18.58 6.82 -5.60
CA CYS A 134 -19.26 7.02 -6.88
C CYS A 134 -18.33 6.85 -8.09
N MET A 135 -17.05 7.18 -7.95
CA MET A 135 -16.05 7.00 -9.00
C MET A 135 -15.54 5.56 -9.08
N LEU A 136 -15.39 4.87 -7.95
CA LEU A 136 -15.00 3.46 -7.86
C LEU A 136 -16.06 2.55 -8.49
N ASN A 137 -17.34 2.92 -8.39
CA ASN A 137 -18.44 2.20 -9.04
C ASN A 137 -18.46 2.33 -10.58
N LYS A 138 -17.62 3.19 -11.17
CA LYS A 138 -17.53 3.37 -12.63
C LYS A 138 -16.41 2.50 -13.20
N ALA A 139 -16.48 2.23 -14.51
CA ALA A 139 -15.38 1.58 -15.22
C ALA A 139 -14.15 2.50 -15.25
N ILE A 140 -13.16 2.20 -14.42
CA ILE A 140 -11.90 2.93 -14.31
C ILE A 140 -10.71 1.99 -14.43
N SER A 141 -9.51 2.52 -14.70
CA SER A 141 -8.29 1.72 -14.73
C SER A 141 -7.90 1.27 -13.32
N ALA A 142 -7.25 0.11 -13.20
CA ALA A 142 -6.77 -0.42 -11.92
C ALA A 142 -5.88 0.57 -11.16
N VAL A 143 -5.03 1.32 -11.87
CA VAL A 143 -4.17 2.36 -11.25
C VAL A 143 -5.01 3.47 -10.61
N LYS A 144 -6.09 3.90 -11.27
CA LYS A 144 -6.98 4.93 -10.71
C LYS A 144 -7.83 4.40 -9.57
N ALA A 145 -8.26 3.13 -9.65
CA ALA A 145 -8.95 2.47 -8.54
C ALA A 145 -8.05 2.43 -7.31
N ASP A 146 -6.79 2.00 -7.46
CA ASP A 146 -5.79 1.99 -6.38
C ASP A 146 -5.62 3.40 -5.78
N GLU A 147 -5.49 4.44 -6.61
CA GLU A 147 -5.39 5.83 -6.13
C GLU A 147 -6.64 6.31 -5.37
N PHE A 148 -7.84 5.94 -5.80
CA PHE A 148 -9.09 6.34 -5.15
C PHE A 148 -9.30 5.60 -3.84
N THR A 149 -9.07 4.29 -3.81
CA THR A 149 -9.14 3.48 -2.58
C THR A 149 -8.13 3.97 -1.54
N MET A 150 -6.91 4.34 -1.94
CA MET A 150 -5.96 4.96 -1.00
C MET A 150 -6.49 6.28 -0.44
N LYS A 151 -7.06 7.15 -1.26
CA LYS A 151 -7.64 8.42 -0.79
C LYS A 151 -8.80 8.21 0.15
N GLU A 152 -9.68 7.26 -0.16
CA GLU A 152 -10.81 6.88 0.67
C GLU A 152 -10.35 6.39 2.05
N ASN A 153 -9.38 5.47 2.09
CA ASN A 153 -8.80 4.97 3.35
C ASN A 153 -8.19 6.10 4.19
N ILE A 154 -7.51 7.05 3.54
CA ILE A 154 -6.91 8.21 4.22
C ILE A 154 -7.99 9.11 4.80
N LEU A 155 -9.02 9.42 4.02
CA LEU A 155 -10.12 10.30 4.44
C LEU A 155 -10.96 9.67 5.55
N ALA A 156 -11.08 8.34 5.58
CA ALA A 156 -11.82 7.63 6.62
C ALA A 156 -11.21 7.80 8.01
N ILE A 157 -9.94 8.21 8.12
CA ILE A 157 -9.30 8.55 9.40
C ILE A 157 -9.85 9.86 9.98
N PHE A 158 -10.34 10.78 9.12
CA PHE A 158 -10.80 12.12 9.50
C PHE A 158 -12.27 12.18 9.93
N ILE A 159 -12.98 11.05 9.89
CA ILE A 159 -14.36 10.88 10.34
C ILE A 159 -14.34 10.27 11.73
#